data_AF-A0AAD9D8E2-F1
#
_entry.id   AF-A0AAD9D8E2-F1
#
_cell.length_a   1.000
_cell.length_b   1.000
_cell.length_c   1.000
_cell.angle_alpha   90.00
_cell.angle_beta   90.00
_cell.angle_gamma   90.00
#
_symmetry.space_group_name_H-M   'P 1'
#
loop_
_entity.id
_entity.type
_entity.pdbx_description
1 polymer ?
#
loop_
_entity_poly.entity_id
_entity_poly.type
_entity_poly.pdbx_seq_one_letter_code
_entity_poly.pdbx_strand_id
1 'polypeptide(L)'
;MNSSASSFLAGAACTAAALLLYQSCSAKISGDQSTSKQTTKPADGAVAEATCFDSPDLDQRIIRKAEGAICKRTSRLIIVVERCTNDHNYSAILRTAEALGVQNIWIISPQTINATLELDNTQGTDESNIDKIAENATMRRSSGPVVRAATDTEKKDRAMHHLYARKATEWLTVRDFEDTKTCIKSLREEGYQIWATDLGQEASCLTEDGIRQHLGGGTYDGKLIPNKVAIVFGTEAVGCTTEMLNAADLRVYLPLRGFADSLNLSVATALVVHQMFVLDPSLEGAMTEEERRELRQAWYVKLASQRLLSAADKKRRGKLTAYLEGCAEIEKKMKAGEVVYKEEREKWSKMDAKRAELNAIEEKLAADSKKAVKELVDNPPSPITDMRRADEHRICFVGKNTKKASPWQDMPATRKIAVTKYATAAFFRERVATNEEKKD
;
A
#
# COMPACT_ATOMS: atom_id res chain seq x y z
N MET A 1 -34.92 -11.16 51.03
CA MET A 1 -34.81 -12.62 50.88
C MET A 1 -35.82 -13.07 49.83
N ASN A 2 -35.34 -13.64 48.71
CA ASN A 2 -35.93 -14.56 47.70
C ASN A 2 -37.43 -14.44 47.31
N SER A 3 -37.91 -14.74 46.10
CA SER A 3 -37.44 -14.89 44.71
C SER A 3 -38.67 -15.40 43.94
N SER A 4 -38.92 -14.94 42.71
CA SER A 4 -39.52 -15.74 41.60
C SER A 4 -39.47 -14.85 40.35
N ALA A 5 -38.64 -15.13 39.35
CA ALA A 5 -38.68 -16.22 38.36
C ALA A 5 -39.82 -16.05 37.33
N SER A 6 -39.57 -15.26 36.26
CA SER A 6 -40.21 -15.43 34.94
C SER A 6 -39.57 -14.51 33.89
N SER A 7 -38.62 -15.03 33.09
CA SER A 7 -38.32 -14.58 31.70
C SER A 7 -37.09 -15.29 31.11
N PHE A 8 -37.15 -16.62 30.99
CA PHE A 8 -36.20 -17.40 30.20
C PHE A 8 -36.97 -18.22 29.18
N LEU A 9 -37.33 -17.63 28.02
CA LEU A 9 -37.95 -18.37 26.92
C LEU A 9 -37.86 -17.66 25.54
N ALA A 10 -36.82 -16.84 25.30
CA ALA A 10 -36.56 -16.21 23.99
C ALA A 10 -35.20 -16.58 23.35
N GLY A 11 -34.44 -17.52 23.94
CA GLY A 11 -33.06 -17.83 23.53
C GLY A 11 -32.86 -19.10 22.70
N ALA A 12 -33.92 -19.87 22.39
CA ALA A 12 -33.77 -21.21 21.79
C ALA A 12 -34.03 -21.29 20.27
N ALA A 13 -34.49 -20.21 19.61
CA ALA A 13 -34.83 -20.24 18.18
C ALA A 13 -33.67 -19.83 17.24
N CYS A 14 -32.65 -19.12 17.75
CA CYS A 14 -31.54 -18.62 16.91
C CYS A 14 -30.39 -19.63 16.71
N THR A 15 -30.29 -20.66 17.55
CA THR A 15 -29.19 -21.65 17.52
C THR A 15 -29.41 -22.79 16.52
N ALA A 16 -30.64 -23.01 16.03
CA ALA A 16 -30.94 -24.05 15.05
C ALA A 16 -30.57 -23.68 13.60
N ALA A 17 -30.60 -22.39 13.24
CA ALA A 17 -30.26 -21.92 11.88
C ALA A 17 -28.74 -21.95 11.60
N ALA A 18 -27.90 -21.77 12.63
CA ALA A 18 -26.44 -21.79 12.50
C ALA A 18 -25.87 -23.21 12.33
N LEU A 19 -26.55 -24.24 12.84
CA LEU A 19 -26.08 -25.64 12.74
C LEU A 19 -26.33 -26.25 11.35
N LEU A 20 -27.40 -25.82 10.66
CA LEU A 20 -27.75 -26.32 9.33
C LEU A 20 -26.82 -25.79 8.23
N LEU A 21 -26.28 -24.57 8.37
CA LEU A 21 -25.30 -24.01 7.42
C LEU A 21 -23.92 -24.65 7.53
N TYR A 22 -23.55 -25.13 8.73
CA TYR A 22 -22.23 -25.76 8.96
C TYR A 22 -22.18 -27.21 8.44
N GLN A 23 -23.29 -27.95 8.48
CA GLN A 23 -23.36 -29.33 8.00
C GLN A 23 -23.38 -29.44 6.45
N SER A 24 -23.86 -28.42 5.74
CA SER A 24 -23.80 -28.36 4.27
C SER A 24 -22.40 -28.13 3.69
N CYS A 25 -21.44 -27.65 4.49
CA CYS A 25 -20.06 -27.42 4.05
C CYS A 25 -19.10 -28.61 4.28
N SER A 26 -19.45 -29.57 5.14
CA SER A 26 -18.57 -30.73 5.45
C SER A 26 -18.79 -31.97 4.56
N ALA A 27 -19.82 -32.00 3.70
CA ALA A 27 -20.19 -33.21 2.96
C ALA A 27 -19.56 -33.36 1.55
N LYS A 28 -18.53 -32.58 1.19
CA LYS A 28 -17.88 -32.67 -0.16
C LYS A 28 -16.37 -32.95 -0.14
N ILE A 29 -15.87 -33.60 0.90
CA ILE A 29 -14.50 -34.12 0.91
C ILE A 29 -14.53 -35.59 1.31
N SER A 30 -14.86 -36.46 0.36
CA SER A 30 -14.43 -37.85 0.35
C SER A 30 -14.16 -38.22 -1.11
N GLY A 31 -12.96 -38.74 -1.35
CA GLY A 31 -12.39 -38.87 -2.69
C GLY A 31 -12.92 -40.06 -3.47
N ASP A 32 -12.76 -39.98 -4.79
CA ASP A 32 -12.46 -41.15 -5.59
C ASP A 32 -11.59 -40.72 -6.79
N GLN A 33 -10.43 -41.36 -6.91
CA GLN A 33 -9.57 -41.27 -8.08
C GLN A 33 -9.96 -42.39 -9.03
N SER A 34 -10.67 -42.06 -10.11
CA SER A 34 -10.62 -42.89 -11.31
C SER A 34 -10.64 -42.05 -12.57
N THR A 35 -9.72 -42.38 -13.46
CA THR A 35 -9.50 -41.76 -14.75
C THR A 35 -10.50 -42.31 -15.76
N SER A 36 -11.36 -41.47 -16.32
CA SER A 36 -11.93 -41.74 -17.64
C SER A 36 -12.21 -40.44 -18.40
N LYS A 37 -11.69 -40.39 -19.63
CA LYS A 37 -11.97 -39.33 -20.61
C LYS A 37 -13.38 -39.56 -21.15
N GLN A 38 -14.31 -38.68 -20.85
CA GLN A 38 -15.53 -38.52 -21.64
C GLN A 38 -15.79 -37.05 -21.92
N THR A 39 -15.78 -36.74 -23.22
CA THR A 39 -16.14 -35.45 -23.81
C THR A 39 -17.65 -35.32 -23.87
N THR A 40 -18.24 -34.46 -23.05
CA THR A 40 -19.62 -33.97 -23.24
C THR A 40 -19.65 -32.45 -23.14
N LYS A 41 -20.13 -31.82 -24.20
CA LYS A 41 -20.35 -30.37 -24.35
C LYS A 41 -21.44 -29.92 -23.36
N PRO A 42 -21.28 -28.85 -22.55
CA PRO A 42 -22.39 -28.35 -21.75
C PRO A 42 -23.24 -27.36 -22.54
N ALA A 43 -24.54 -27.40 -22.26
CA ALA A 43 -25.60 -26.55 -22.77
C ALA A 43 -25.55 -25.13 -22.18
N ASP A 44 -26.20 -24.20 -22.87
CA ASP A 44 -26.35 -22.79 -22.51
C ASP A 44 -26.94 -22.59 -21.10
N GLY A 45 -26.20 -21.88 -20.25
CA GLY A 45 -26.62 -21.50 -18.89
C GLY A 45 -25.43 -21.10 -18.02
N ALA A 46 -25.31 -19.80 -17.72
CA ALA A 46 -24.36 -19.18 -16.78
C ALA A 46 -22.98 -19.85 -16.69
N VAL A 47 -22.03 -19.40 -17.53
CA VAL A 47 -20.62 -19.79 -17.42
C VAL A 47 -20.14 -19.35 -16.04
N ALA A 48 -19.99 -20.30 -15.10
CA ALA A 48 -19.19 -20.06 -13.91
C ALA A 48 -17.81 -19.64 -14.40
N GLU A 49 -17.44 -18.37 -14.20
CA GLU A 49 -16.11 -17.88 -14.54
C GLU A 49 -15.09 -18.85 -13.94
N ALA A 50 -14.40 -19.59 -14.80
CA ALA A 50 -13.41 -20.56 -14.36
C ALA A 50 -12.38 -19.80 -13.53
N THR A 51 -12.21 -20.21 -12.27
CA THR A 51 -11.24 -19.60 -11.35
C THR A 51 -9.84 -19.76 -11.95
N CYS A 52 -9.26 -18.64 -12.39
CA CYS A 52 -7.94 -18.62 -12.99
C CYS A 52 -6.93 -18.32 -11.88
N PHE A 53 -6.15 -19.33 -11.47
CA PHE A 53 -5.07 -19.17 -10.50
C PHE A 53 -3.82 -18.53 -11.11
N ASP A 54 -3.04 -17.85 -10.28
CA ASP A 54 -1.71 -17.37 -10.66
C ASP A 54 -0.73 -18.56 -10.82
N SER A 55 -0.31 -18.85 -12.06
CA SER A 55 0.69 -19.87 -12.42
C SER A 55 1.81 -19.27 -13.27
N PRO A 56 3.09 -19.67 -13.11
CA PRO A 56 4.21 -19.18 -13.94
C PRO A 56 4.02 -19.35 -15.45
N ASP A 57 3.31 -20.39 -15.86
CA ASP A 57 3.08 -20.74 -17.28
C ASP A 57 1.89 -20.00 -17.90
N LEU A 58 1.18 -19.18 -17.11
CA LEU A 58 0.03 -18.44 -17.61
C LEU A 58 0.47 -17.43 -18.68
N ASP A 59 -0.28 -17.38 -19.78
CA ASP A 59 -0.07 -16.39 -20.83
C ASP A 59 -0.31 -14.98 -20.26
N GLN A 60 0.52 -14.02 -20.68
CA GLN A 60 0.39 -12.62 -20.25
C GLN A 60 0.28 -12.44 -18.72
N ARG A 61 0.77 -13.41 -17.94
CA ARG A 61 0.57 -13.56 -16.48
C ARG A 61 0.66 -12.25 -15.72
N ILE A 62 1.69 -11.46 -15.99
CA ILE A 62 1.98 -10.23 -15.26
C ILE A 62 0.99 -9.12 -15.58
N ILE A 63 0.53 -8.99 -16.82
CA ILE A 63 -0.51 -8.01 -17.19
C ILE A 63 -1.87 -8.46 -16.65
N ARG A 64 -2.23 -9.75 -16.80
CA ARG A 64 -3.47 -10.29 -16.24
C ARG A 64 -3.52 -10.18 -14.70
N LYS A 65 -2.37 -10.31 -14.05
CA LYS A 65 -2.20 -10.08 -12.61
C LYS A 65 -2.39 -8.60 -12.24
N ALA A 66 -1.80 -7.69 -13.02
CA ALA A 66 -2.00 -6.27 -12.83
C ALA A 66 -3.47 -5.90 -13.02
N GLU A 67 -4.13 -6.44 -14.04
CA GLU A 67 -5.56 -6.22 -14.27
C GLU A 67 -6.41 -6.75 -13.13
N GLY A 68 -6.16 -7.97 -12.64
CA GLY A 68 -6.86 -8.50 -11.47
C GLY A 68 -6.75 -7.62 -10.23
N ALA A 69 -5.59 -6.98 -10.01
CA ALA A 69 -5.43 -6.01 -8.95
C ALA A 69 -6.17 -4.68 -9.24
N ILE A 70 -6.06 -4.13 -10.46
CA ILE A 70 -6.75 -2.90 -10.88
C ILE A 70 -8.26 -3.02 -10.73
N CYS A 71 -8.86 -4.14 -11.16
CA CYS A 71 -10.30 -4.38 -11.04
C CYS A 71 -10.80 -4.39 -9.59
N LYS A 72 -9.92 -4.59 -8.61
CA LYS A 72 -10.24 -4.63 -7.19
C LYS A 72 -9.86 -3.34 -6.46
N ARG A 73 -9.23 -2.37 -7.14
CA ARG A 73 -8.83 -1.09 -6.55
C ARG A 73 -10.04 -0.18 -6.27
N THR A 74 -9.90 0.66 -5.26
CA THR A 74 -10.87 1.67 -4.87
C THR A 74 -10.24 3.04 -4.75
N SER A 75 -10.95 4.06 -5.26
CA SER A 75 -10.67 5.48 -5.04
C SER A 75 -11.66 6.12 -4.06
N ARG A 76 -12.76 5.44 -3.73
CA ARG A 76 -13.78 5.89 -2.76
C ARG A 76 -13.23 6.00 -1.34
N LEU A 77 -12.36 5.08 -0.95
CA LEU A 77 -11.69 5.05 0.35
C LEU A 77 -10.23 5.48 0.19
N ILE A 78 -9.80 6.48 0.96
CA ILE A 78 -8.40 6.88 1.06
C ILE A 78 -7.92 6.78 2.51
N ILE A 79 -6.66 6.40 2.69
CA ILE A 79 -6.04 6.32 4.02
C ILE A 79 -5.21 7.59 4.23
N VAL A 80 -5.46 8.29 5.33
CA VAL A 80 -4.65 9.44 5.75
C VAL A 80 -3.82 9.02 6.96
N VAL A 81 -2.51 9.17 6.89
CA VAL A 81 -1.58 8.89 7.98
C VAL A 81 -1.04 10.22 8.51
N GLU A 82 -1.47 10.61 9.70
CA GLU A 82 -1.10 11.87 10.32
C GLU A 82 0.14 11.71 11.21
N ARG A 83 1.24 12.36 10.81
CA ARG A 83 2.46 12.54 11.62
C ARG A 83 3.04 11.21 12.16
N CYS A 84 2.95 10.13 11.40
CA CYS A 84 3.55 8.85 11.76
C CYS A 84 5.07 9.00 11.89
N THR A 85 5.61 8.59 13.03
CA THR A 85 7.03 8.75 13.36
C THR A 85 7.84 7.49 13.13
N ASN A 86 7.18 6.32 13.04
CA ASN A 86 7.82 5.03 12.90
C ASN A 86 7.71 4.48 11.47
N ASP A 87 8.86 4.37 10.80
CA ASP A 87 8.96 3.87 9.42
C ASP A 87 8.46 2.42 9.22
N HIS A 88 8.48 1.60 10.28
CA HIS A 88 7.92 0.25 10.23
C HIS A 88 6.38 0.29 10.14
N ASN A 89 5.73 1.16 10.92
CA ASN A 89 4.28 1.34 10.83
C ASN A 89 3.92 1.86 9.45
N TYR A 90 4.67 2.85 8.95
CA TYR A 90 4.51 3.39 7.62
C TYR A 90 4.55 2.31 6.53
N SER A 91 5.61 1.51 6.51
CA SER A 91 5.78 0.42 5.53
C SER A 91 4.66 -0.64 5.64
N ALA A 92 4.21 -0.94 6.85
CA ALA A 92 3.12 -1.88 7.09
C ALA A 92 1.76 -1.32 6.62
N ILE A 93 1.47 -0.04 6.86
CA ILE A 93 0.25 0.64 6.39
C ILE A 93 0.18 0.65 4.86
N LEU A 94 1.27 1.01 4.19
CA LEU A 94 1.34 0.97 2.73
C LEU A 94 1.07 -0.45 2.20
N ARG A 95 1.63 -1.48 2.86
CA ARG A 95 1.37 -2.87 2.48
C ARG A 95 -0.08 -3.28 2.72
N THR A 96 -0.68 -2.83 3.82
CA THR A 96 -2.10 -3.03 4.11
C THR A 96 -2.98 -2.42 3.02
N ALA A 97 -2.73 -1.16 2.66
CA ALA A 97 -3.45 -0.47 1.61
C ALA A 97 -3.30 -1.18 0.25
N GLU A 98 -2.08 -1.58 -0.09
CA GLU A 98 -1.79 -2.34 -1.31
C GLU A 98 -2.61 -3.64 -1.35
N ALA A 99 -2.59 -4.41 -0.27
CA ALA A 99 -3.24 -5.72 -0.16
C ALA A 99 -4.77 -5.65 -0.13
N LEU A 100 -5.35 -4.62 0.50
CA LEU A 100 -6.80 -4.44 0.61
C LEU A 100 -7.41 -3.68 -0.58
N GLY A 101 -6.60 -3.27 -1.56
CA GLY A 101 -7.12 -2.60 -2.76
C GLY A 101 -7.36 -1.09 -2.60
N VAL A 102 -6.89 -0.45 -1.53
CA VAL A 102 -6.92 1.02 -1.42
C VAL A 102 -5.86 1.62 -2.34
N GLN A 103 -6.23 2.53 -3.25
CA GLN A 103 -5.25 3.10 -4.19
C GLN A 103 -4.49 4.30 -3.62
N ASN A 104 -5.19 5.21 -2.95
CA ASN A 104 -4.67 6.52 -2.58
C ASN A 104 -4.34 6.58 -1.08
N ILE A 105 -3.15 7.08 -0.75
CA ILE A 105 -2.68 7.26 0.61
C ILE A 105 -2.11 8.66 0.76
N TRP A 106 -2.61 9.39 1.75
CA TRP A 106 -2.20 10.75 2.03
C TRP A 106 -1.40 10.77 3.33
N ILE A 107 -0.27 11.45 3.34
CA ILE A 107 0.65 11.45 4.47
C ILE A 107 0.87 12.88 4.91
N ILE A 108 0.65 13.14 6.18
CA ILE A 108 1.01 14.41 6.79
C ILE A 108 2.34 14.20 7.51
N SER A 109 3.34 14.98 7.11
CA SER A 109 4.68 14.88 7.68
C SER A 109 4.66 15.17 9.18
N PRO A 110 5.42 14.43 10.00
CA PRO A 110 5.60 14.80 11.40
C PRO A 110 6.26 16.19 11.45
N GLN A 111 5.73 17.09 12.28
CA GLN A 111 6.35 18.39 12.49
C GLN A 111 7.75 18.17 13.07
N THR A 112 8.78 18.68 12.40
CA THR A 112 10.08 18.88 13.04
C THR A 112 9.87 19.87 14.16
N ILE A 113 10.04 19.42 15.40
CA ILE A 113 10.12 20.31 16.56
C ILE A 113 11.39 21.14 16.35
N ASN A 114 11.27 22.29 15.70
CA ASN A 114 12.24 23.35 15.85
C ASN A 114 11.98 23.93 17.24
N ALA A 115 12.97 23.81 18.13
CA ALA A 115 12.90 24.19 19.53
C ALA A 115 12.84 25.72 19.75
N THR A 116 11.97 26.43 19.01
CA THR A 116 11.87 27.89 19.04
C THR A 116 10.51 28.39 19.54
N LEU A 117 9.65 27.51 20.07
CA LEU A 117 8.29 27.84 20.54
C LEU A 117 8.05 27.54 22.03
N GLU A 118 9.07 27.66 22.87
CA GLU A 118 8.91 27.75 24.34
C GLU A 118 9.78 28.87 24.97
N LEU A 119 10.00 29.98 24.27
CA LEU A 119 10.56 31.20 24.86
C LEU A 119 9.47 32.26 25.02
N ASP A 120 8.42 31.95 25.78
CA ASP A 120 7.43 32.98 26.14
C ASP A 120 6.95 32.90 27.59
N ASN A 121 7.66 32.21 28.50
CA ASN A 121 7.27 32.24 29.92
C ASN A 121 8.37 31.99 30.97
N THR A 122 9.59 32.47 30.75
CA THR A 122 10.54 32.68 31.87
C THR A 122 11.35 33.95 31.67
N GLN A 123 11.04 34.95 32.50
CA GLN A 123 11.88 36.12 32.71
C GLN A 123 13.31 35.68 33.09
N GLY A 124 14.29 36.18 32.34
CA GLY A 124 15.70 36.25 32.72
C GLY A 124 16.45 34.93 32.82
N THR A 125 17.01 34.43 31.70
CA THR A 125 18.24 33.62 31.73
C THR A 125 19.08 33.83 30.46
N ASP A 126 20.38 33.78 30.68
CA ASP A 126 21.53 34.01 29.80
C ASP A 126 21.42 33.40 28.38
N GLU A 127 21.59 34.24 27.34
CA GLU A 127 21.45 33.91 25.90
C GLU A 127 22.51 32.93 25.36
N SER A 128 23.47 32.53 26.19
CA SER A 128 24.63 31.71 25.80
C SER A 128 24.39 30.19 25.75
N ASN A 129 23.16 29.71 26.02
CA ASN A 129 22.86 28.28 26.15
C ASN A 129 21.69 27.77 25.27
N ILE A 130 21.22 28.56 24.31
CA ILE A 130 20.06 28.22 23.46
C ILE A 130 20.26 26.89 22.71
N ASP A 131 21.48 26.59 22.25
CA ASP A 131 21.80 25.34 21.55
C ASP A 131 21.72 24.10 22.46
N LYS A 132 21.96 24.23 23.78
CA LYS A 132 21.85 23.10 24.73
C LYS A 132 20.41 22.87 25.24
N ILE A 133 19.57 23.89 25.15
CA ILE A 133 18.15 23.82 25.53
C ILE A 133 17.35 23.13 24.41
N ALA A 134 17.71 23.39 23.14
CA ALA A 134 17.11 22.74 21.97
C ALA A 134 17.30 21.21 21.93
N GLU A 135 18.39 20.71 22.53
CA GLU A 135 18.66 19.27 22.63
C GLU A 135 17.72 18.55 23.63
N ASN A 136 17.05 19.28 24.53
CA ASN A 136 16.34 18.72 25.68
C ASN A 136 14.81 18.98 25.70
N ALA A 137 14.22 19.56 24.65
CA ALA A 137 12.78 19.75 24.56
C ALA A 137 12.05 18.42 24.25
N THR A 138 11.56 17.74 25.28
CA THR A 138 10.94 16.40 25.19
C THR A 138 9.44 16.42 25.47
N MET A 139 8.59 15.96 24.54
CA MET A 139 7.22 15.55 24.87
C MET A 139 7.25 14.25 25.68
N ARG A 140 6.71 14.26 26.92
CA ARG A 140 6.58 13.07 27.77
C ARG A 140 5.21 12.42 27.58
N ARG A 141 5.18 11.12 27.22
CA ARG A 141 4.15 10.22 27.74
C ARG A 141 4.48 9.95 29.21
N SER A 142 3.47 9.80 30.07
CA SER A 142 3.66 9.38 31.46
C SER A 142 4.39 8.03 31.60
N SER A 143 4.59 7.28 30.51
CA SER A 143 5.38 6.03 30.46
C SER A 143 5.77 5.60 29.04
N GLY A 144 6.44 6.44 28.25
CA GLY A 144 6.89 6.07 26.90
C GLY A 144 8.22 6.71 26.44
N PRO A 145 8.92 6.12 25.43
CA PRO A 145 10.22 6.62 24.97
C PRO A 145 10.11 8.00 24.32
N VAL A 146 11.15 8.81 24.49
CA VAL A 146 11.29 10.20 24.01
C VAL A 146 11.21 10.27 22.47
N VAL A 147 10.32 11.11 21.94
CA VAL A 147 10.30 11.43 20.50
C VAL A 147 11.29 12.58 20.26
N ARG A 148 12.42 12.27 19.62
CA ARG A 148 13.47 13.24 19.24
C ARG A 148 13.38 13.61 17.76
N ALA A 149 13.97 14.75 17.39
CA ALA A 149 14.11 15.13 15.98
C ALA A 149 14.88 14.06 15.19
N ALA A 150 14.44 13.79 13.96
CA ALA A 150 15.05 12.77 13.11
C ALA A 150 16.45 13.21 12.67
N THR A 151 17.45 12.46 13.11
CA THR A 151 18.86 12.58 12.71
C THR A 151 19.04 12.37 11.21
N ASP A 152 20.14 12.86 10.65
CA ASP A 152 20.47 12.60 9.24
C ASP A 152 20.67 11.11 8.93
N THR A 153 20.99 10.31 9.96
CA THR A 153 20.98 8.84 9.89
C THR A 153 19.55 8.31 9.77
N GLU A 154 18.60 8.79 10.57
CA GLU A 154 17.17 8.44 10.44
C GLU A 154 16.58 8.92 9.11
N LYS A 155 17.05 10.03 8.53
CA LYS A 155 16.65 10.46 7.17
C LYS A 155 17.21 9.54 6.08
N LYS A 156 18.43 9.03 6.25
CA LYS A 156 19.01 8.01 5.36
C LYS A 156 18.37 6.64 5.55
N ASP A 157 18.01 6.29 6.77
CA ASP A 157 17.25 5.08 7.08
C ASP A 157 15.83 5.17 6.55
N ARG A 158 15.18 6.33 6.60
CA ARG A 158 13.92 6.62 5.88
C ARG A 158 14.07 6.34 4.40
N ALA A 159 15.16 6.76 3.77
CA ALA A 159 15.44 6.47 2.36
C ALA A 159 15.68 4.96 2.09
N MET A 160 16.25 4.23 3.05
CA MET A 160 16.45 2.77 3.01
C MET A 160 15.20 1.96 3.34
N HIS A 161 14.31 2.43 4.22
CA HIS A 161 13.01 1.85 4.51
C HIS A 161 12.01 2.14 3.39
N HIS A 162 12.12 3.32 2.76
CA HIS A 162 11.50 3.61 1.48
C HIS A 162 11.90 2.56 0.43
N LEU A 163 13.06 1.90 0.52
CA LEU A 163 13.45 0.79 -0.36
C LEU A 163 12.62 -0.50 -0.17
N TYR A 164 12.11 -0.78 1.03
CA TYR A 164 11.20 -1.89 1.30
C TYR A 164 9.75 -1.53 1.02
N ALA A 165 9.36 -0.29 1.36
CA ALA A 165 8.10 0.30 0.95
C ALA A 165 8.00 0.45 -0.58
N ARG A 166 9.12 0.57 -1.31
CA ARG A 166 9.18 0.73 -2.78
C ARG A 166 8.32 -0.29 -3.51
N LYS A 167 8.27 -1.55 -3.09
CA LYS A 167 7.43 -2.56 -3.76
C LYS A 167 5.92 -2.37 -3.56
N ALA A 168 5.51 -1.78 -2.44
CA ALA A 168 4.11 -1.46 -2.15
C ALA A 168 3.75 -0.07 -2.71
N THR A 169 4.60 0.95 -2.52
CA THR A 169 4.44 2.28 -3.15
C THR A 169 4.52 2.21 -4.67
N GLU A 170 5.13 1.16 -5.24
CA GLU A 170 5.16 0.94 -6.69
C GLU A 170 3.77 0.90 -7.32
N TRP A 171 2.73 0.53 -6.56
CA TRP A 171 1.37 0.34 -7.07
C TRP A 171 0.36 1.25 -6.37
N LEU A 172 0.81 2.12 -5.48
CA LEU A 172 -0.03 3.05 -4.73
C LEU A 172 0.20 4.48 -5.21
N THR A 173 -0.83 5.31 -5.06
CA THR A 173 -0.72 6.76 -5.25
C THR A 173 -0.53 7.40 -3.90
N VAL A 174 0.66 7.94 -3.67
CA VAL A 174 1.03 8.56 -2.39
C VAL A 174 1.09 10.07 -2.57
N ARG A 175 0.39 10.82 -1.71
CA ARG A 175 0.41 12.29 -1.67
C ARG A 175 0.88 12.77 -0.31
N ASP A 176 1.93 13.57 -0.31
CA ASP A 176 2.52 14.13 0.91
C ASP A 176 1.98 15.55 1.18
N PHE A 177 1.80 15.85 2.45
CA PHE A 177 1.41 17.14 3.00
C PHE A 177 2.41 17.55 4.08
N GLU A 178 2.69 18.85 4.14
CA GLU A 178 3.58 19.42 5.16
C GLU A 178 2.87 19.53 6.52
N ASP A 179 1.57 19.83 6.50
CA ASP A 179 0.79 20.11 7.69
C ASP A 179 -0.66 19.59 7.60
N THR A 180 -1.29 19.48 8.77
CA THR A 180 -2.65 18.95 8.93
C THR A 180 -3.68 19.83 8.22
N LYS A 181 -3.52 21.16 8.25
CA LYS A 181 -4.45 22.12 7.67
C LYS A 181 -4.53 22.01 6.15
N THR A 182 -3.39 21.92 5.47
CA THR A 182 -3.33 21.78 4.01
C THR A 182 -3.93 20.46 3.54
N CYS A 183 -3.73 19.39 4.31
CA CYS A 183 -4.38 18.10 4.06
C CYS A 183 -5.90 18.21 4.20
N ILE A 184 -6.43 18.75 5.31
CA ILE A 184 -7.87 18.95 5.52
C ILE A 184 -8.48 19.77 4.39
N LYS A 185 -7.84 20.88 4.01
CA LYS A 185 -8.30 21.73 2.92
C LYS A 185 -8.44 20.93 1.62
N SER A 186 -7.42 20.16 1.26
CA SER A 186 -7.43 19.34 0.04
C SER A 186 -8.49 18.24 0.10
N LEU A 187 -8.70 17.61 1.26
CA LEU A 187 -9.76 16.60 1.46
C LEU A 187 -11.14 17.20 1.18
N ARG A 188 -11.40 18.41 1.70
CA ARG A 188 -12.67 19.12 1.49
C ARG A 188 -12.86 19.56 0.04
N GLU A 189 -11.83 20.12 -0.58
CA GLU A 189 -11.87 20.53 -2.00
C GLU A 189 -12.15 19.36 -2.95
N GLU A 190 -11.65 18.16 -2.62
CA GLU A 190 -11.88 16.94 -3.40
C GLU A 190 -13.17 16.19 -3.01
N GLY A 191 -13.94 16.72 -2.06
CA GLY A 191 -15.26 16.23 -1.66
C GLY A 191 -15.23 14.99 -0.76
N TYR A 192 -14.15 14.75 -0.02
CA TYR A 192 -14.08 13.66 0.95
C TYR A 192 -14.82 14.00 2.25
N GLN A 193 -15.56 13.02 2.76
CA GLN A 193 -15.93 12.97 4.17
C GLN A 193 -14.71 12.52 4.98
N ILE A 194 -14.38 13.24 6.03
CA ILE A 194 -13.21 13.01 6.88
C ILE A 194 -13.66 12.20 8.10
N TRP A 195 -13.21 10.95 8.18
CA TRP A 195 -13.42 10.09 9.34
C TRP A 195 -12.10 9.96 10.10
N ALA A 196 -12.07 10.25 11.38
CA ALA A 196 -10.83 10.17 12.17
C ALA A 196 -10.91 9.07 13.23
N THR A 197 -9.84 8.29 13.39
CA THR A 197 -9.75 7.35 14.51
C THR A 197 -9.53 8.12 15.82
N ASP A 198 -10.39 7.89 16.80
CA ASP A 198 -10.32 8.54 18.11
C ASP A 198 -10.65 7.51 19.20
N LEU A 199 -10.04 7.65 20.38
CA LEU A 199 -10.35 6.84 21.57
C LEU A 199 -11.23 7.62 22.56
N GLY A 200 -11.58 8.87 22.23
CA GLY A 200 -12.51 9.69 23.00
C GLY A 200 -13.93 9.12 23.06
N GLN A 201 -14.67 9.49 24.09
CA GLN A 201 -16.04 9.01 24.34
C GLN A 201 -17.05 9.47 23.27
N GLU A 202 -16.73 10.52 22.53
CA GLU A 202 -17.53 11.03 21.41
C GLU A 202 -17.38 10.19 20.13
N ALA A 203 -16.43 9.24 20.11
CA ALA A 203 -16.21 8.38 18.96
C ALA A 203 -17.30 7.31 18.83
N SER A 204 -17.76 7.09 17.61
CA SER A 204 -18.73 6.03 17.30
C SER A 204 -18.02 4.71 17.08
N CYS A 205 -18.62 3.61 17.54
CA CYS A 205 -18.08 2.28 17.32
C CYS A 205 -18.15 1.93 15.82
N LEU A 206 -17.04 1.48 15.23
CA LEU A 206 -16.96 1.09 13.82
C LEU A 206 -17.67 -0.26 13.56
N THR A 207 -18.97 -0.26 13.74
CA THR A 207 -19.92 -1.36 13.56
C THR A 207 -21.16 -0.81 12.85
N GLU A 208 -22.00 -1.67 12.28
CA GLU A 208 -23.23 -1.22 11.64
C GLU A 208 -24.11 -0.40 12.59
N ASP A 209 -24.36 -0.91 13.79
CA ASP A 209 -25.18 -0.22 14.80
C ASP A 209 -24.56 1.12 15.22
N GLY A 210 -23.26 1.15 15.49
CA GLY A 210 -22.56 2.36 15.91
C GLY A 210 -22.61 3.46 14.84
N ILE A 211 -22.46 3.09 13.56
CA ILE A 211 -22.56 4.05 12.45
C ILE A 211 -24.01 4.48 12.23
N ARG A 212 -24.99 3.56 12.25
CA ARG A 212 -26.40 3.91 12.11
C ARG A 212 -26.88 4.84 13.22
N GLN A 213 -26.46 4.59 14.45
CA GLN A 213 -26.78 5.44 15.59
C GLN A 213 -26.24 6.86 15.38
N HIS A 214 -24.99 6.99 14.94
CA HIS A 214 -24.41 8.30 14.62
C HIS A 214 -25.19 9.03 13.52
N LEU A 215 -25.62 8.33 12.48
CA LEU A 215 -26.41 8.89 11.38
C LEU A 215 -27.88 9.13 11.73
N GLY A 216 -28.31 8.93 12.99
CA GLY A 216 -29.72 9.07 13.39
C GLY A 216 -30.66 8.08 12.69
N GLY A 217 -30.16 6.88 12.36
CA GLY A 217 -30.86 5.87 11.57
C GLY A 217 -30.77 6.06 10.06
N GLY A 218 -30.10 7.12 9.60
CA GLY A 218 -29.89 7.43 8.18
C GLY A 218 -28.86 6.55 7.47
N THR A 219 -28.64 6.85 6.19
CA THR A 219 -27.65 6.19 5.32
C THR A 219 -27.09 7.20 4.31
N TYR A 220 -25.94 6.89 3.74
CA TYR A 220 -25.37 7.58 2.58
C TYR A 220 -25.83 6.87 1.30
N ASP A 221 -26.92 7.34 0.69
CA ASP A 221 -27.49 6.73 -0.52
C ASP A 221 -27.72 5.21 -0.37
N GLY A 222 -28.26 4.80 0.78
CA GLY A 222 -28.50 3.39 1.12
C GLY A 222 -27.28 2.64 1.67
N LYS A 223 -26.13 3.30 1.85
CA LYS A 223 -24.88 2.71 2.37
C LYS A 223 -24.52 3.25 3.76
N LEU A 224 -23.68 2.51 4.48
CA LEU A 224 -23.15 2.93 5.78
C LEU A 224 -21.93 3.85 5.66
N ILE A 225 -21.20 3.74 4.55
CA ILE A 225 -19.98 4.50 4.30
C ILE A 225 -20.27 5.53 3.19
N PRO A 226 -19.79 6.79 3.31
CA PRO A 226 -19.94 7.80 2.27
C PRO A 226 -19.40 7.37 0.91
N ASN A 227 -19.81 8.08 -0.16
CA ASN A 227 -19.27 7.80 -1.48
C ASN A 227 -17.76 8.07 -1.57
N LYS A 228 -17.28 9.17 -0.97
CA LYS A 228 -15.86 9.50 -0.82
C LYS A 228 -15.53 9.67 0.66
N VAL A 229 -14.65 8.84 1.19
CA VAL A 229 -14.25 8.85 2.61
C VAL A 229 -12.74 8.80 2.75
N ALA A 230 -12.23 9.66 3.63
CA ALA A 230 -10.85 9.67 4.08
C ALA A 230 -10.81 9.19 5.52
N ILE A 231 -10.24 8.01 5.76
CA ILE A 231 -10.05 7.47 7.11
C ILE A 231 -8.67 7.88 7.63
N VAL A 232 -8.64 8.63 8.72
CA VAL A 232 -7.45 9.26 9.27
C VAL A 232 -6.95 8.51 10.49
N PHE A 233 -5.68 8.15 10.46
CA PHE A 233 -4.96 7.53 11.56
C PHE A 233 -3.92 8.50 12.10
N GLY A 234 -3.97 8.74 13.41
CA GLY A 234 -3.09 9.66 14.10
C GLY A 234 -1.69 9.13 14.41
N THR A 235 -0.92 9.94 15.14
CA THR A 235 0.42 9.57 15.61
C THR A 235 0.34 8.44 16.62
N GLU A 236 1.33 7.53 16.61
CA GLU A 236 1.42 6.41 17.57
C GLU A 236 1.29 6.86 19.03
N ALA A 237 1.85 8.05 19.27
CA ALA A 237 1.92 8.90 20.47
C ALA A 237 0.60 9.20 21.19
N VAL A 238 -0.29 9.79 20.42
CA VAL A 238 -1.32 10.71 20.93
C VAL A 238 -2.59 10.66 20.11
N GLY A 239 -2.65 9.81 19.08
CA GLY A 239 -3.77 9.77 18.15
C GLY A 239 -3.76 10.97 17.21
N CYS A 240 -4.94 11.30 16.67
CA CYS A 240 -5.12 12.42 15.76
C CYS A 240 -4.98 13.76 16.49
N THR A 241 -4.54 14.79 15.76
CA THR A 241 -4.47 16.14 16.32
C THR A 241 -5.88 16.69 16.59
N THR A 242 -5.99 17.62 17.53
CA THR A 242 -7.26 18.35 17.77
C THR A 242 -7.76 19.06 16.52
N GLU A 243 -6.86 19.57 15.68
CA GLU A 243 -7.19 20.17 14.39
C GLU A 243 -7.90 19.17 13.47
N MET A 244 -7.37 17.95 13.34
CA MET A 244 -8.00 16.88 12.56
C MET A 244 -9.31 16.40 13.19
N LEU A 245 -9.35 16.20 14.51
CA LEU A 245 -10.54 15.74 15.23
C LEU A 245 -11.70 16.75 15.16
N ASN A 246 -11.40 18.05 15.16
CA ASN A 246 -12.39 19.12 14.99
C ASN A 246 -12.89 19.23 13.55
N ALA A 247 -12.06 18.87 12.58
CA ALA A 247 -12.42 18.86 11.16
C ALA A 247 -13.11 17.57 10.72
N ALA A 248 -13.07 16.51 11.52
CA ALA A 248 -13.66 15.22 11.20
C ALA A 248 -15.20 15.30 11.17
N ASP A 249 -15.81 14.76 10.11
CA ASP A 249 -17.26 14.59 10.02
C ASP A 249 -17.75 13.48 10.96
N LEU A 250 -16.90 12.46 11.18
CA LEU A 250 -17.16 11.38 12.11
C LEU A 250 -15.86 10.94 12.79
N ARG A 251 -15.94 10.67 14.09
CA ARG A 251 -14.87 10.04 14.86
C ARG A 251 -15.22 8.59 15.10
N VAL A 252 -14.29 7.67 14.86
CA VAL A 252 -14.55 6.22 14.97
C VAL A 252 -13.52 5.52 15.83
N TYR A 253 -13.94 4.41 16.47
CA TYR A 253 -13.03 3.52 17.20
C TYR A 253 -13.33 2.05 16.89
N LEU A 254 -12.34 1.19 17.08
CA LEU A 254 -12.52 -0.27 17.05
C LEU A 254 -12.91 -0.78 18.44
N PRO A 255 -13.94 -1.63 18.55
CA PRO A 255 -14.31 -2.21 19.84
C PRO A 255 -13.23 -3.18 20.35
N LEU A 256 -12.50 -2.79 21.39
CA LEU A 256 -11.51 -3.62 22.07
C LEU A 256 -12.14 -4.40 23.22
N ARG A 257 -11.63 -5.60 23.50
CA ARG A 257 -12.19 -6.53 24.51
C ARG A 257 -11.20 -6.89 25.63
N GLY A 258 -10.14 -6.10 25.79
CA GLY A 258 -9.08 -6.36 26.76
C GLY A 258 -8.65 -5.09 27.49
N PHE A 259 -7.64 -5.23 28.35
CA PHE A 259 -7.09 -4.12 29.14
C PHE A 259 -6.24 -3.13 28.35
N ALA A 260 -5.89 -3.42 27.10
CA ALA A 260 -5.13 -2.50 26.27
C ALA A 260 -6.04 -1.38 25.75
N ASP A 261 -5.64 -0.13 25.98
CA ASP A 261 -6.40 1.05 25.55
C ASP A 261 -6.36 1.28 24.04
N SER A 262 -5.33 0.75 23.37
CA SER A 262 -5.12 0.95 21.94
C SER A 262 -4.33 -0.19 21.30
N LEU A 263 -4.37 -0.23 19.97
CA LEU A 263 -3.56 -1.13 19.15
C LEU A 263 -2.37 -0.39 18.54
N ASN A 264 -1.34 -1.14 18.14
CA ASN A 264 -0.29 -0.58 17.29
C ASN A 264 -0.91 0.08 16.03
N LEU A 265 -0.37 1.24 15.64
CA LEU A 265 -0.89 2.05 14.54
C LEU A 265 -1.15 1.23 13.26
N SER A 266 -0.18 0.44 12.80
CA SER A 266 -0.35 -0.36 11.58
C SER A 266 -1.40 -1.48 11.72
N VAL A 267 -1.54 -2.05 12.92
CA VAL A 267 -2.57 -3.06 13.23
C VAL A 267 -3.95 -2.43 13.26
N ALA A 268 -4.08 -1.26 13.90
CA ALA A 268 -5.32 -0.48 13.91
C ALA A 268 -5.74 -0.12 12.48
N THR A 269 -4.80 0.36 11.64
CA THR A 269 -5.06 0.64 10.23
C THR A 269 -5.57 -0.58 9.47
N ALA A 270 -4.93 -1.73 9.63
CA ALA A 270 -5.38 -2.95 8.96
C ALA A 270 -6.80 -3.38 9.37
N LEU A 271 -7.10 -3.36 10.66
CA LEU A 271 -8.40 -3.77 11.17
C LEU A 271 -9.51 -2.77 10.81
N VAL A 272 -9.26 -1.47 10.93
CA VAL A 272 -10.22 -0.42 10.54
C VAL A 272 -10.53 -0.51 9.05
N VAL A 273 -9.50 -0.53 8.19
CA VAL A 273 -9.71 -0.56 6.74
C VAL A 273 -10.43 -1.84 6.32
N HIS A 274 -10.05 -3.00 6.86
CA HIS A 274 -10.77 -4.25 6.60
C HIS A 274 -12.23 -4.17 7.08
N GLN A 275 -12.48 -3.62 8.27
CA GLN A 275 -13.83 -3.45 8.78
C GLN A 275 -14.67 -2.53 7.88
N MET A 276 -14.08 -1.49 7.28
CA MET A 276 -14.79 -0.65 6.31
C MET A 276 -15.24 -1.44 5.08
N PHE A 277 -14.41 -2.33 4.53
CA PHE A 277 -14.82 -3.24 3.44
C PHE A 277 -15.92 -4.22 3.86
N VAL A 278 -15.92 -4.68 5.12
CA VAL A 278 -17.00 -5.52 5.66
C VAL A 278 -18.31 -4.73 5.78
N LEU A 279 -18.25 -3.47 6.23
CA LEU A 279 -19.42 -2.61 6.40
C LEU A 279 -19.99 -2.10 5.06
N ASP A 280 -19.14 -1.85 4.07
CA ASP A 280 -19.54 -1.49 2.72
C ASP A 280 -18.73 -2.29 1.68
N PRO A 281 -19.23 -3.48 1.27
CA PRO A 281 -18.62 -4.26 0.21
C PRO A 281 -18.54 -3.53 -1.13
N SER A 282 -19.34 -2.48 -1.35
CA SER A 282 -19.28 -1.66 -2.57
C SER A 282 -18.06 -0.74 -2.62
N LEU A 283 -17.19 -0.77 -1.61
CA LEU A 283 -15.86 -0.18 -1.70
C LEU A 283 -14.93 -1.00 -2.61
N GLU A 284 -15.11 -2.31 -2.73
CA GLU A 284 -14.26 -3.17 -3.55
C GLU A 284 -14.43 -2.85 -5.04
N GLY A 285 -13.32 -2.64 -5.76
CA GLY A 285 -13.37 -2.37 -7.20
C GLY A 285 -14.06 -1.06 -7.57
N ALA A 286 -14.27 -0.14 -6.61
CA ALA A 286 -15.01 1.10 -6.81
C ALA A 286 -14.17 2.21 -7.46
N MET A 287 -13.65 1.90 -8.64
CA MET A 287 -13.04 2.83 -9.58
C MET A 287 -13.81 2.81 -10.89
N THR A 288 -13.90 3.96 -11.55
CA THR A 288 -14.45 4.06 -12.90
C THR A 288 -13.50 3.44 -13.93
N GLU A 289 -13.98 3.20 -15.15
CA GLU A 289 -13.08 2.70 -16.21
C GLU A 289 -12.02 3.73 -16.61
N GLU A 290 -12.31 5.02 -16.47
CA GLU A 290 -11.32 6.09 -16.69
C GLU A 290 -10.18 6.00 -15.68
N GLU A 291 -10.50 5.88 -14.38
CA GLU A 291 -9.50 5.70 -13.32
C GLU A 291 -8.70 4.40 -13.51
N ARG A 292 -9.38 3.29 -13.84
CA ARG A 292 -8.72 2.02 -14.14
C ARG A 292 -7.80 2.14 -15.35
N ARG A 293 -8.23 2.85 -16.41
CA ARG A 293 -7.43 3.09 -17.61
C ARG A 293 -6.18 3.92 -17.30
N GLU A 294 -6.28 4.92 -16.44
CA GLU A 294 -5.11 5.67 -15.96
C GLU A 294 -4.12 4.77 -15.20
N LEU A 295 -4.63 3.89 -14.33
CA LEU A 295 -3.80 2.88 -13.67
C LEU A 295 -3.17 1.92 -14.67
N ARG A 296 -3.88 1.44 -15.70
CA ARG A 296 -3.30 0.61 -16.77
C ARG A 296 -2.17 1.33 -17.48
N GLN A 297 -2.34 2.61 -17.82
CA GLN A 297 -1.28 3.41 -18.45
C GLN A 297 -0.04 3.50 -17.56
N ALA A 298 -0.20 3.74 -16.26
CA ALA A 298 0.92 3.82 -15.34
C ALA A 298 1.58 2.44 -15.12
N TRP A 299 0.78 1.43 -14.79
CA TRP A 299 1.25 0.13 -14.34
C TRP A 299 1.77 -0.73 -15.49
N TYR A 300 1.08 -0.77 -16.63
CA TYR A 300 1.51 -1.63 -17.74
C TYR A 300 2.80 -1.10 -18.35
N VAL A 301 2.93 0.22 -18.52
CA VAL A 301 4.18 0.87 -18.98
C VAL A 301 5.33 0.55 -18.03
N LYS A 302 5.09 0.62 -16.73
CA LYS A 302 6.09 0.26 -15.71
C LYS A 302 6.47 -1.22 -15.78
N LEU A 303 5.51 -2.12 -15.96
CA LEU A 303 5.77 -3.55 -16.09
C LEU A 303 6.58 -3.87 -17.35
N ALA A 304 6.29 -3.18 -18.46
CA ALA A 304 7.04 -3.27 -19.70
C ALA A 304 8.48 -2.75 -19.52
N SER A 305 8.66 -1.56 -18.94
CA SER A 305 10.00 -0.94 -18.79
C SER A 305 10.97 -1.79 -17.96
N GLN A 306 10.47 -2.48 -16.93
CA GLN A 306 11.26 -3.42 -16.11
C GLN A 306 11.79 -4.64 -16.91
N ARG A 307 11.15 -4.97 -18.04
CA ARG A 307 11.35 -6.21 -18.80
C ARG A 307 11.92 -6.00 -20.21
N LEU A 308 11.80 -4.80 -20.77
CA LEU A 308 12.27 -4.47 -22.12
C LEU A 308 13.81 -4.34 -22.20
N LEU A 309 14.46 -3.77 -21.17
CA LEU A 309 15.91 -3.61 -21.19
C LEU A 309 16.65 -4.96 -21.26
N SER A 310 17.61 -5.04 -22.17
CA SER A 310 18.55 -6.17 -22.26
C SER A 310 19.45 -6.23 -21.01
N ALA A 311 20.10 -7.37 -20.76
CA ALA A 311 21.06 -7.49 -19.66
C ALA A 311 22.24 -6.51 -19.82
N ALA A 312 22.67 -6.26 -21.05
CA ALA A 312 23.73 -5.31 -21.36
C ALA A 312 23.28 -3.87 -21.07
N ASP A 313 22.08 -3.48 -21.49
CA ASP A 313 21.54 -2.14 -21.25
C ASP A 313 21.28 -1.88 -19.77
N LYS A 314 20.80 -2.88 -19.01
CA LYS A 314 20.68 -2.78 -17.54
C LYS A 314 22.02 -2.49 -16.89
N LYS A 315 23.09 -3.17 -17.32
CA LYS A 315 24.45 -2.95 -16.82
C LYS A 315 24.98 -1.58 -17.22
N ARG A 316 24.74 -1.14 -18.45
CA ARG A 316 25.14 0.18 -18.96
C ARG A 316 24.44 1.30 -18.20
N ARG A 317 23.12 1.22 -18.07
CA ARG A 317 22.29 2.13 -17.28
C ARG A 317 22.80 2.26 -15.85
N GLY A 318 23.00 1.14 -15.15
CA GLY A 318 23.51 1.16 -13.77
C GLY A 318 24.89 1.83 -13.63
N LYS A 319 25.79 1.63 -14.60
CA LYS A 319 27.09 2.34 -14.64
C LYS A 319 26.94 3.84 -14.84
N LEU A 320 26.05 4.27 -15.74
CA LEU A 320 25.79 5.69 -16.00
C LEU A 320 25.17 6.37 -14.78
N THR A 321 24.19 5.72 -14.13
CA THR A 321 23.58 6.24 -12.90
C THR A 321 24.62 6.41 -11.80
N ALA A 322 25.43 5.37 -11.50
CA ALA A 322 26.48 5.46 -10.49
C ALA A 322 27.55 6.51 -10.83
N TYR A 323 27.84 6.72 -12.12
CA TYR A 323 28.74 7.78 -12.56
C TYR A 323 28.19 9.16 -12.21
N LEU A 324 26.92 9.42 -12.53
CA LEU A 324 26.25 10.70 -12.29
C LEU A 324 26.04 10.99 -10.80
N GLU A 325 25.71 9.98 -9.99
CA GLU A 325 25.69 10.10 -8.52
C GLU A 325 27.06 10.52 -7.99
N GLY A 326 28.13 9.91 -8.50
CA GLY A 326 29.49 10.32 -8.17
C GLY A 326 29.83 11.75 -8.62
N CYS A 327 29.24 12.24 -9.72
CA CYS A 327 29.40 13.64 -10.15
C CYS A 327 28.62 14.61 -9.25
N ALA A 328 27.44 14.23 -8.74
CA ALA A 328 26.65 15.04 -7.82
C ALA A 328 27.37 15.25 -6.47
N GLU A 329 28.05 14.22 -5.96
CA GLU A 329 28.89 14.36 -4.76
C GLU A 329 30.07 15.31 -4.99
N ILE A 330 30.71 15.27 -6.18
CA ILE A 330 31.77 16.22 -6.54
C ILE A 330 31.21 17.65 -6.61
N GLU A 331 30.04 17.84 -7.20
CA GLU A 331 29.37 19.14 -7.25
C GLU A 331 29.07 19.69 -5.84
N LYS A 332 28.67 18.80 -4.91
CA LYS A 332 28.46 19.16 -3.50
C LYS A 332 29.75 19.62 -2.83
N LYS A 333 30.86 18.91 -3.02
CA LYS A 333 32.19 19.32 -2.53
C LYS A 333 32.60 20.69 -3.08
N MET A 334 32.39 20.92 -4.39
CA MET A 334 32.69 22.20 -5.03
C MET A 334 31.89 23.34 -4.40
N LYS A 335 30.59 23.12 -4.12
CA LYS A 335 29.72 24.11 -3.45
C LYS A 335 30.11 24.36 -1.99
N ALA A 336 30.62 23.33 -1.29
CA ALA A 336 31.11 23.44 0.08
C ALA A 336 32.51 24.08 0.19
N GLY A 337 33.15 24.41 -0.94
CA GLY A 337 34.51 24.97 -0.96
C GLY A 337 35.60 23.96 -0.61
N GLU A 338 35.30 22.66 -0.65
CA GLU A 338 36.25 21.59 -0.38
C GLU A 338 37.26 21.42 -1.53
N VAL A 339 38.40 20.80 -1.23
CA VAL A 339 39.42 20.49 -2.24
C VAL A 339 38.89 19.43 -3.19
N VAL A 340 38.84 19.77 -4.48
CA VAL A 340 38.47 18.86 -5.57
C VAL A 340 39.66 18.62 -6.47
N TYR A 341 40.08 17.36 -6.56
CA TYR A 341 41.26 16.92 -7.29
C TYR A 341 41.06 16.99 -8.81
N LYS A 342 42.17 16.95 -9.57
CA LYS A 342 42.15 17.07 -11.03
C LYS A 342 41.29 15.97 -11.68
N GLU A 343 41.42 14.74 -11.20
CA GLU A 343 40.67 13.58 -11.68
C GLU A 343 39.17 13.71 -11.42
N GLU A 344 38.78 14.30 -10.27
CA GLU A 344 37.37 14.58 -9.95
C GLU A 344 36.80 15.65 -10.89
N ARG A 345 37.57 16.70 -11.22
CA ARG A 345 37.15 17.71 -12.21
C ARG A 345 37.03 17.15 -13.61
N GLU A 346 37.95 16.28 -14.04
CA GLU A 346 37.88 15.60 -15.34
C GLU A 346 36.71 14.62 -15.43
N LYS A 347 36.35 13.98 -14.31
CA LYS A 347 35.13 13.15 -14.23
C LYS A 347 33.88 14.01 -14.34
N TRP A 348 33.82 15.09 -13.57
CA TRP A 348 32.69 16.02 -13.56
C TRP A 348 32.49 16.71 -14.92
N SER A 349 33.56 17.07 -15.63
CA SER A 349 33.45 17.70 -16.96
C SER A 349 32.80 16.81 -18.03
N LYS A 350 32.80 15.49 -17.83
CA LYS A 350 32.14 14.51 -18.72
C LYS A 350 30.70 14.20 -18.31
N MET A 351 30.17 14.84 -17.25
CA MET A 351 28.85 14.57 -16.70
C MET A 351 27.74 14.75 -17.74
N ASP A 352 27.77 15.83 -18.53
CA ASP A 352 26.70 16.13 -19.48
C ASP A 352 26.62 15.10 -20.61
N ALA A 353 27.76 14.66 -21.13
CA ALA A 353 27.80 13.59 -22.13
C ALA A 353 27.25 12.26 -21.57
N LYS A 354 27.58 11.93 -20.31
CA LYS A 354 27.06 10.72 -19.64
C LYS A 354 25.58 10.84 -19.30
N ARG A 355 25.11 12.04 -18.98
CA ARG A 355 23.69 12.35 -18.75
C ARG A 355 22.89 12.22 -20.04
N ALA A 356 23.38 12.76 -21.16
CA ALA A 356 22.76 12.59 -22.47
C ALA A 356 22.67 11.10 -22.87
N GLU A 357 23.74 10.32 -22.62
CA GLU A 357 23.75 8.88 -22.87
C GLU A 357 22.69 8.13 -22.04
N LEU A 358 22.53 8.49 -20.76
CA LEU A 358 21.49 7.91 -19.90
C LEU A 358 20.09 8.32 -20.36
N ASN A 359 19.88 9.61 -20.66
CA ASN A 359 18.60 10.13 -21.12
C ASN A 359 18.15 9.44 -22.41
N ALA A 360 19.04 9.23 -23.38
CA ALA A 360 18.72 8.51 -24.61
C ALA A 360 18.23 7.06 -24.34
N ILE A 361 18.81 6.38 -23.34
CA ILE A 361 18.36 5.03 -22.93
C ILE A 361 16.97 5.11 -22.28
N GLU A 362 16.74 6.08 -21.40
CA GLU A 362 15.46 6.24 -20.70
C GLU A 362 14.33 6.67 -21.66
N GLU A 363 14.60 7.59 -22.59
CA GLU A 363 13.66 8.06 -23.61
C GLU A 363 13.24 6.92 -24.55
N LYS A 364 14.22 6.16 -25.05
CA LYS A 364 13.94 4.98 -25.87
C LYS A 364 13.11 3.96 -25.09
N LEU A 365 13.51 3.66 -23.84
CA LEU A 365 12.78 2.73 -22.98
C LEU A 365 11.34 3.20 -22.74
N ALA A 366 11.12 4.50 -22.49
CA ALA A 366 9.81 5.07 -22.28
C ALA A 366 8.93 4.96 -23.52
N ALA A 367 9.47 5.27 -24.70
CA ALA A 367 8.79 5.14 -25.98
C ALA A 367 8.40 3.67 -26.27
N ASP A 368 9.35 2.75 -26.14
CA ASP A 368 9.14 1.32 -26.36
C ASP A 368 8.12 0.75 -25.36
N SER A 369 8.18 1.18 -24.10
CA SER A 369 7.24 0.72 -23.06
C SER A 369 5.81 1.17 -23.34
N LYS A 370 5.60 2.44 -23.74
CA LYS A 370 4.29 2.95 -24.15
C LYS A 370 3.77 2.21 -25.38
N LYS A 371 4.63 2.00 -26.37
CA LYS A 371 4.30 1.27 -27.60
C LYS A 371 3.88 -0.18 -27.30
N ALA A 372 4.62 -0.88 -26.44
CA ALA A 372 4.36 -2.28 -26.11
C ALA A 372 2.97 -2.50 -25.46
N VAL A 373 2.44 -1.51 -24.75
CA VAL A 373 1.20 -1.67 -23.96
C VAL A 373 0.01 -0.91 -24.49
N LYS A 374 0.17 -0.11 -25.56
CA LYS A 374 -0.88 0.79 -26.10
C LYS A 374 -2.24 0.09 -26.25
N GLU A 375 -2.29 -1.05 -26.95
CA GLU A 375 -3.55 -1.77 -27.18
C GLU A 375 -4.10 -2.42 -25.90
N LEU A 376 -3.21 -2.80 -24.96
CA LEU A 376 -3.61 -3.45 -23.70
C LEU A 376 -4.25 -2.48 -22.73
N VAL A 377 -3.94 -1.18 -22.83
CA VAL A 377 -4.57 -0.14 -22.00
C VAL A 377 -6.04 0.00 -22.34
N ASP A 378 -6.35 0.00 -23.64
CA ASP A 378 -7.72 0.17 -24.13
C ASP A 378 -8.49 -1.17 -24.19
N ASN A 379 -7.77 -2.29 -24.38
CA ASN A 379 -8.32 -3.65 -24.42
C ASN A 379 -7.52 -4.56 -23.46
N PRO A 380 -7.76 -4.49 -22.14
CA PRO A 380 -7.04 -5.30 -21.18
C PRO A 380 -7.37 -6.78 -21.35
N PRO A 381 -6.42 -7.69 -21.11
CA PRO A 381 -6.69 -9.12 -21.12
C PRO A 381 -7.55 -9.50 -19.91
N SER A 382 -8.22 -10.66 -19.96
CA SER A 382 -9.02 -11.15 -18.85
C SER A 382 -8.21 -11.22 -17.54
N PRO A 383 -8.71 -10.66 -16.43
CA PRO A 383 -7.99 -10.62 -15.18
C PRO A 383 -7.73 -12.02 -14.61
N ILE A 384 -6.71 -12.13 -13.75
CA ILE A 384 -6.60 -13.26 -12.83
C ILE A 384 -7.64 -13.04 -11.73
N THR A 385 -8.62 -13.94 -11.64
CA THR A 385 -9.71 -13.86 -10.66
C THR A 385 -9.30 -14.33 -9.27
N ASP A 386 -8.30 -15.21 -9.18
CA ASP A 386 -7.69 -15.62 -7.91
C ASP A 386 -6.19 -15.34 -7.88
N MET A 387 -5.83 -14.28 -7.15
CA MET A 387 -4.45 -13.79 -7.04
C MET A 387 -3.54 -14.69 -6.19
N ARG A 388 -4.10 -15.72 -5.54
CA ARG A 388 -3.31 -16.76 -4.88
C ARG A 388 -2.53 -17.54 -5.92
N ARG A 389 -1.32 -17.95 -5.55
CA ARG A 389 -0.55 -18.87 -6.38
C ARG A 389 -1.16 -20.26 -6.29
N ALA A 390 -1.16 -20.98 -7.41
CA ALA A 390 -1.47 -22.40 -7.44
C ALA A 390 -0.62 -23.18 -6.42
N ASP A 391 -1.16 -24.29 -5.90
CA ASP A 391 -0.55 -25.07 -4.82
C ASP A 391 0.84 -25.60 -5.22
N GLU A 392 0.99 -25.99 -6.49
CA GLU A 392 2.24 -26.42 -7.10
C GLU A 392 3.29 -25.31 -7.14
N HIS A 393 2.88 -24.05 -6.97
CA HIS A 393 3.69 -22.84 -7.09
C HIS A 393 3.64 -21.95 -5.84
N ARG A 394 3.20 -22.47 -4.68
CA ARG A 394 3.17 -21.79 -3.36
C ARG A 394 4.56 -21.52 -2.79
N ILE A 395 5.34 -20.73 -3.51
CA ILE A 395 6.63 -20.23 -3.03
C ILE A 395 6.33 -18.96 -2.24
N CYS A 396 6.31 -19.04 -0.91
CA CYS A 396 6.37 -17.81 -0.11
C CYS A 396 7.76 -17.19 -0.24
N PHE A 397 7.87 -15.90 0.04
CA PHE A 397 9.17 -15.23 0.15
C PHE A 397 9.87 -15.70 1.43
N VAL A 398 10.38 -16.92 1.41
CA VAL A 398 11.20 -17.48 2.48
C VAL A 398 12.64 -17.11 2.19
N GLY A 399 13.31 -16.47 3.15
CA GLY A 399 14.70 -16.05 3.03
C GLY A 399 15.59 -17.22 2.59
N LYS A 400 16.62 -16.95 1.77
CA LYS A 400 17.53 -17.99 1.24
C LYS A 400 18.13 -18.86 2.36
N ASN A 401 18.35 -18.28 3.54
CA ASN A 401 18.89 -18.99 4.70
C ASN A 401 17.81 -19.84 5.39
N THR A 402 16.58 -19.34 5.50
CA THR A 402 15.43 -20.10 6.03
C THR A 402 15.09 -21.32 5.17
N LYS A 403 15.25 -21.24 3.84
CA LYS A 403 15.11 -22.40 2.93
C LYS A 403 16.18 -23.47 3.11
N LYS A 404 17.33 -23.12 3.69
CA LYS A 404 18.44 -24.06 3.94
C LYS A 404 18.37 -24.68 5.34
N ALA A 405 17.63 -24.08 6.27
CA ALA A 405 17.52 -24.56 7.65
C ALA A 405 16.53 -25.74 7.75
N SER A 406 16.93 -26.81 8.46
CA SER A 406 16.21 -28.07 8.60
C SER A 406 14.75 -28.00 9.10
N PRO A 407 14.34 -27.10 10.03
CA PRO A 407 12.99 -27.20 10.62
C PRO A 407 11.86 -26.66 9.73
N TRP A 408 12.18 -26.12 8.55
CA TRP A 408 11.19 -25.49 7.66
C TRP A 408 11.15 -26.14 6.27
N GLN A 409 11.93 -27.19 6.02
CA GLN A 409 12.13 -27.77 4.67
C GLN A 409 10.91 -28.51 4.13
N ASP A 410 10.05 -28.99 5.01
CA ASP A 410 8.79 -29.69 4.71
C ASP A 410 7.61 -28.72 4.50
N MET A 411 7.76 -27.45 4.86
CA MET A 411 6.71 -26.46 4.64
C MET A 411 6.52 -26.17 3.13
N PRO A 412 5.27 -26.08 2.62
CA PRO A 412 4.99 -25.82 1.21
C PRO A 412 5.77 -24.63 0.62
N ALA A 413 5.97 -23.60 1.45
CA ALA A 413 6.69 -22.37 1.15
C ALA A 413 8.18 -22.53 0.81
N THR A 414 8.83 -23.62 1.22
CA THR A 414 10.28 -23.83 1.06
C THR A 414 10.64 -24.75 -0.09
N ARG A 415 9.65 -25.44 -0.68
CA ARG A 415 9.82 -26.33 -1.83
C ARG A 415 10.44 -25.57 -3.02
N LYS A 416 11.47 -26.16 -3.64
CA LYS A 416 12.06 -25.63 -4.89
C LYS A 416 11.24 -26.15 -6.07
N ILE A 417 10.52 -25.26 -6.73
CA ILE A 417 9.86 -25.54 -8.00
C ILE A 417 10.67 -24.88 -9.13
N ALA A 418 10.90 -25.61 -10.21
CA ALA A 418 11.54 -25.07 -11.41
C ALA A 418 10.59 -24.04 -12.03
N VAL A 419 11.09 -22.83 -12.25
CA VAL A 419 10.30 -21.76 -12.89
C VAL A 419 10.76 -21.62 -14.33
N THR A 420 9.83 -21.73 -15.27
CA THR A 420 10.02 -21.38 -16.69
C THR A 420 10.52 -19.94 -16.78
N LYS A 421 11.79 -19.82 -17.12
CA LYS A 421 12.50 -18.54 -17.18
C LYS A 421 12.16 -17.92 -18.54
N TYR A 422 11.76 -16.65 -18.57
CA TYR A 422 11.72 -15.76 -19.75
C TYR A 422 10.41 -15.55 -20.56
N ALA A 423 9.28 -16.20 -20.26
CA ALA A 423 8.04 -16.00 -21.03
C ALA A 423 7.58 -14.52 -21.11
N THR A 424 7.69 -13.77 -20.01
CA THR A 424 7.14 -12.39 -19.94
C THR A 424 7.97 -11.33 -20.68
N ALA A 425 9.28 -11.53 -20.86
CA ALA A 425 10.13 -10.53 -21.52
C ALA A 425 10.03 -10.60 -23.05
N ALA A 426 9.87 -11.82 -23.60
CA ALA A 426 9.61 -12.03 -25.03
C ALA A 426 8.30 -11.33 -25.45
N PHE A 427 7.23 -11.51 -24.68
CA PHE A 427 5.92 -10.88 -24.89
C PHE A 427 6.00 -9.37 -25.16
N PHE A 428 6.70 -8.60 -24.33
CA PHE A 428 6.80 -7.15 -24.53
C PHE A 428 7.67 -6.78 -25.75
N ARG A 429 8.75 -7.53 -26.01
CA ARG A 429 9.66 -7.25 -27.13
C ARG A 429 9.00 -7.50 -28.48
N GLU A 430 8.24 -8.58 -28.61
CA GLU A 430 7.48 -8.90 -29.82
C GLU A 430 6.52 -7.76 -30.18
N ARG A 431 5.80 -7.22 -29.19
CA ARG A 431 4.86 -6.10 -29.38
C ARG A 431 5.51 -4.76 -29.75
N VAL A 432 6.79 -4.58 -29.43
CA VAL A 432 7.58 -3.44 -29.93
C VAL A 432 7.93 -3.66 -31.41
N ALA A 433 8.32 -4.88 -31.80
CA ALA A 433 8.74 -5.23 -33.17
C ALA A 433 7.57 -5.26 -34.18
N THR A 434 6.45 -5.90 -33.84
CA THR A 434 5.28 -6.05 -34.75
C THR A 434 4.62 -4.73 -35.15
N ASN A 435 4.89 -3.66 -34.41
CA ASN A 435 4.38 -2.32 -34.69
C ASN A 435 5.33 -1.47 -35.56
N GLU A 436 6.53 -1.99 -35.92
CA GLU A 436 7.43 -1.37 -36.90
C GLU A 436 7.08 -1.83 -38.32
N GLU A 437 6.65 -3.09 -38.49
CA GLU A 437 6.30 -3.66 -39.80
C GLU A 437 4.95 -3.18 -40.36
N LYS A 438 4.14 -2.43 -39.59
CA LYS A 438 2.89 -1.80 -40.07
C LYS A 438 3.07 -0.36 -40.56
N LYS A 439 4.31 0.11 -40.72
CA LYS A 439 4.64 1.47 -41.14
C LYS A 439 5.20 1.59 -42.56
N ASP A 440 5.26 0.50 -43.31
CA ASP A 440 5.70 0.49 -44.72
C ASP A 440 4.53 0.41 -45.70
#